data_AF-B7PC15-F1
#
_entry.id   AF-B7PC15-F1
#
_cell.length_a   1.000
_cell.length_b   1.000
_cell.length_c   1.000
_cell.angle_alpha   90.00
_cell.angle_beta   90.00
_cell.angle_gamma   90.00
#
_symmetry.space_group_name_H-M   'P 1'
#
loop_
_entity.id
_entity.type
_entity.pdbx_description
1 polymer ?
#
loop_
_entity_poly.entity_id
_entity_poly.type
_entity_poly.pdbx_seq_one_letter_code
_entity_poly.pdbx_strand_id
1 'polypeptide(L)'
;MALFFPPIQAFSAAANPAEDWSDWKKSFTIYERATKYHKEDDETRIALLLHVGGAELVQKYHAFTFPAAQQKFADVLQRFDEHFERF
;
A
#
# COMPACT_ATOMS: atom_id res chain seq x y z
N MET A 1 -18.07 -20.77 -2.61
CA MET A 1 -16.80 -21.22 -1.99
C MET A 1 -15.95 -19.98 -1.80
N ALA A 2 -15.81 -19.49 -0.57
CA ALA A 2 -14.90 -18.38 -0.30
C ALA A 2 -13.47 -18.93 -0.44
N LEU A 3 -12.75 -18.49 -1.47
CA LEU A 3 -11.32 -18.77 -1.57
C LEU A 3 -10.66 -18.01 -0.43
N PHE A 4 -10.16 -18.75 0.57
CA PHE A 4 -9.30 -18.17 1.59
C PHE A 4 -8.02 -17.70 0.87
N PHE A 5 -7.95 -16.41 0.56
CA PHE A 5 -6.73 -15.78 0.09
C PHE A 5 -5.92 -15.41 1.32
N PRO A 6 -4.76 -16.06 1.56
CA PRO A 6 -3.92 -15.64 2.66
C PRO A 6 -3.50 -14.18 2.42
N PRO A 7 -3.51 -13.33 3.46
CA PRO A 7 -2.99 -11.98 3.33
C PRO A 7 -1.51 -12.06 2.94
N ILE A 8 -1.03 -11.10 2.14
CA ILE A 8 0.40 -10.95 1.92
C ILE A 8 1.09 -10.58 3.24
N GLN A 9 2.40 -10.78 3.32
CA GLN A 9 3.17 -10.35 4.48
C GLN A 9 3.13 -8.82 4.60
N ALA A 10 3.09 -8.33 5.84
CA ALA A 10 3.15 -6.89 6.11
C ALA A 10 4.47 -6.31 5.59
N PHE A 11 4.43 -5.04 5.19
CA PHE A 11 5.62 -4.35 4.75
C PHE A 11 6.60 -4.21 5.92
N SER A 12 7.88 -4.41 5.62
CA SER A 12 8.98 -4.22 6.56
C SER A 12 10.20 -3.76 5.76
N ALA A 13 10.60 -2.50 5.93
CA ALA A 13 11.86 -2.03 5.39
C ALA A 13 13.05 -2.75 6.06
N ALA A 14 13.98 -3.29 5.27
CA ALA A 14 15.20 -3.92 5.75
C ALA A 14 16.43 -3.10 5.31
N ALA A 15 17.47 -3.75 4.78
CA ALA A 15 18.70 -3.09 4.39
C ALA A 15 18.57 -2.24 3.11
N ASN A 16 17.57 -2.53 2.26
CA ASN A 16 17.30 -1.75 1.06
C ASN A 16 15.80 -1.38 0.93
N PRO A 17 15.35 -0.32 1.62
CA PRO A 17 13.94 0.07 1.67
C PRO A 17 13.31 0.35 0.30
N ALA A 18 14.08 0.81 -0.69
CA ALA A 18 13.57 1.06 -2.04
C ALA A 18 13.26 -0.25 -2.79
N GLU A 19 14.16 -1.23 -2.72
CA GLU A 19 13.93 -2.57 -3.30
C GLU A 19 12.83 -3.33 -2.55
N ASP A 20 12.85 -3.30 -1.21
CA ASP A 20 11.83 -3.91 -0.36
C ASP A 20 10.43 -3.34 -0.67
N TRP A 21 10.32 -2.03 -0.84
CA TRP A 21 9.07 -1.36 -1.22
C TRP A 21 8.61 -1.80 -2.62
N SER A 22 9.52 -1.82 -3.59
CA SER A 22 9.21 -2.23 -4.96
C SER A 22 8.71 -3.67 -5.04
N ASP A 23 9.33 -4.59 -4.30
CA ASP A 23 8.91 -5.99 -4.23
C ASP A 23 7.55 -6.15 -3.55
N TRP A 24 7.39 -5.52 -2.39
CA TRP A 24 6.14 -5.57 -1.64
C TRP A 24 4.97 -4.97 -2.42
N LYS A 25 5.17 -3.84 -3.11
CA LYS A 25 4.17 -3.18 -3.96
C LYS A 25 3.70 -4.07 -5.12
N LYS A 26 4.60 -4.86 -5.73
CA LYS A 26 4.21 -5.85 -6.75
C LYS A 26 3.32 -6.92 -6.14
N SER A 27 3.69 -7.45 -4.97
CA SER A 27 2.88 -8.43 -4.23
C SER A 27 1.50 -7.88 -3.84
N PHE A 28 1.43 -6.64 -3.37
CA PHE A 28 0.18 -5.94 -3.09
C PHE A 28 -0.70 -5.80 -4.34
N THR A 29 -0.11 -5.41 -5.48
CA THR A 29 -0.85 -5.27 -6.75
C THR A 29 -1.46 -6.59 -7.22
N ILE A 30 -0.73 -7.70 -7.07
CA ILE A 30 -1.22 -9.04 -7.38
C ILE A 30 -2.38 -9.40 -6.45
N TYR A 31 -2.22 -9.16 -5.14
CA TYR A 31 -3.23 -9.43 -4.12
C TYR A 31 -4.51 -8.62 -4.36
N GLU A 32 -4.39 -7.31 -4.60
CA GLU A 32 -5.50 -6.40 -4.90
C GLU A 32 -6.27 -6.82 -6.16
N ARG A 33 -5.56 -7.35 -7.17
CA ARG A 33 -6.19 -7.90 -8.39
C ARG A 33 -6.91 -9.22 -8.12
N ALA A 34 -6.28 -10.14 -7.40
CA ALA A 34 -6.84 -11.45 -7.09
C ALA A 34 -8.10 -11.37 -6.23
N THR A 35 -8.15 -10.41 -5.30
CA THR A 35 -9.28 -10.13 -4.41
C THR A 35 -10.32 -9.19 -5.03
N LYS A 36 -10.05 -8.67 -6.24
CA LYS A 36 -10.88 -7.70 -6.98
C LYS A 36 -11.01 -6.31 -6.34
N TYR A 37 -10.28 -6.03 -5.27
CA TYR A 37 -10.27 -4.70 -4.64
C TYR A 37 -9.80 -3.57 -5.57
N HIS A 38 -9.08 -3.88 -6.65
CA HIS A 38 -8.69 -2.90 -7.67
C HIS A 38 -9.88 -2.22 -8.38
N LYS A 39 -11.10 -2.75 -8.22
CA LYS A 39 -12.34 -2.19 -8.77
C LYS A 39 -13.13 -1.34 -7.78
N GLU A 40 -12.75 -1.39 -6.51
CA GLU A 40 -13.39 -0.60 -5.46
C GLU A 40 -12.93 0.86 -5.54
N ASP A 41 -13.57 1.72 -4.74
CA ASP A 41 -13.24 3.12 -4.66
C ASP A 41 -11.85 3.37 -4.05
N ASP A 42 -11.34 4.59 -4.23
CA ASP A 42 -10.02 5.00 -3.75
C ASP A 42 -9.86 4.81 -2.23
N GLU A 43 -10.89 5.09 -1.43
CA GLU A 43 -10.84 5.00 0.04
C GLU A 43 -10.70 3.55 0.48
N THR A 44 -11.49 2.64 -0.11
CA THR A 44 -11.39 1.20 0.15
C THR A 44 -10.01 0.65 -0.22
N ARG A 45 -9.45 1.08 -1.35
CA ARG A 45 -8.11 0.65 -1.79
C ARG A 45 -6.99 1.17 -0.90
N ILE A 46 -7.10 2.42 -0.44
CA ILE A 46 -6.17 3.00 0.55
C ILE A 46 -6.28 2.24 1.87
N ALA A 47 -7.50 1.98 2.36
CA ALA A 47 -7.71 1.20 3.57
C ALA A 47 -7.10 -0.21 3.47
N LEU A 48 -7.23 -0.86 2.31
CA LEU A 48 -6.60 -2.16 2.06
C LEU A 48 -5.07 -2.06 2.11
N LEU A 49 -4.48 -1.06 1.45
CA LEU A 49 -3.03 -0.82 1.47
C LEU A 49 -2.51 -0.68 2.91
N LEU A 50 -3.20 0.11 3.74
CA LEU A 50 -2.82 0.36 5.12
C LEU A 50 -3.04 -0.86 6.02
N HIS A 51 -4.14 -1.58 5.81
CA HIS A 51 -4.44 -2.80 6.57
C HIS A 51 -3.40 -3.89 6.34
N VAL A 52 -3.04 -4.10 5.07
CA VAL A 52 -2.11 -5.15 4.65
C VAL A 52 -0.67 -4.73 4.85
N GLY A 53 -0.36 -3.44 4.65
CA GLY A 53 0.96 -2.85 4.86
C GLY A 53 1.42 -2.83 6.30
N GLY A 54 0.50 -2.88 7.26
CA GLY A 54 0.82 -2.92 8.68
C GLY A 54 1.22 -1.56 9.26
N ALA A 55 1.69 -1.58 10.50
CA ALA A 55 1.89 -0.37 11.30
C ALA A 55 2.88 0.63 10.68
N GLU A 56 3.92 0.14 9.99
CA GLU A 56 4.90 1.00 9.33
C GLU A 56 4.26 1.90 8.27
N LEU A 57 3.50 1.32 7.33
CA LEU A 57 2.82 2.12 6.30
C LEU A 57 1.75 3.03 6.89
N VAL A 58 1.03 2.61 7.92
CA VAL A 58 0.06 3.45 8.64
C VAL A 58 0.73 4.69 9.23
N GLN A 59 1.86 4.52 9.92
CA GLN A 59 2.60 5.63 10.50
C GLN A 59 3.09 6.61 9.43
N LYS A 60 3.61 6.11 8.31
CA LYS A 60 4.05 6.96 7.19
C LYS A 60 2.90 7.69 6.52
N TYR A 61 1.76 7.02 6.32
CA TYR A 61 0.56 7.63 5.76
C TYR A 61 0.08 8.82 6.59
N HIS A 62 0.06 8.68 7.91
CA HIS A 62 -0.30 9.78 8.81
C HIS A 62 0.73 10.92 8.85
N ALA A 63 1.98 10.65 8.46
CA ALA A 63 3.00 11.68 8.32
C ALA A 63 2.95 12.41 6.97
N PHE A 64 2.22 11.89 5.98
CA PHE A 64 2.05 12.53 4.69
C PHE A 64 1.02 13.66 4.77
N THR A 65 1.34 14.78 4.14
CA THR A 65 0.41 15.91 3.98
C THR A 65 -0.25 15.81 2.61
N PHE A 66 -1.57 15.60 2.60
CA PHE A 66 -2.36 15.58 1.37
C PHE A 66 -3.13 16.90 1.21
N PRO A 67 -3.12 17.52 0.00
CA PRO A 67 -3.77 18.81 -0.23
C PRO A 67 -5.30 18.72 -0.43
N ALA A 68 -5.83 17.53 -0.69
CA ALA A 68 -7.25 17.30 -0.97
C ALA A 68 -7.97 16.65 0.23
N ALA A 69 -9.27 16.92 0.37
CA ALA A 69 -10.12 16.28 1.38
C ALA A 69 -10.35 14.78 1.09
N GLN A 70 -10.40 14.41 -0.20
CA GLN A 70 -10.47 13.02 -0.65
C GLN A 70 -9.18 12.67 -1.39
N GLN A 71 -8.49 11.63 -0.93
CA GLN A 71 -7.21 11.20 -1.50
C GLN A 71 -7.46 10.16 -2.58
N LYS A 72 -6.77 10.30 -3.72
CA LYS A 72 -6.77 9.24 -4.74
C LYS A 72 -5.74 8.19 -4.37
N PHE A 73 -6.05 6.94 -4.66
CA PHE A 73 -5.14 5.83 -4.41
C PHE A 73 -3.79 6.05 -5.12
N ALA A 74 -3.83 6.59 -6.34
CA ALA A 74 -2.63 6.92 -7.11
C ALA A 74 -1.73 7.97 -6.41
N ASP A 75 -2.31 9.02 -5.83
CA ASP A 75 -1.57 10.05 -5.11
C ASP A 75 -0.92 9.49 -3.85
N VAL A 76 -1.64 8.64 -3.11
CA VAL A 76 -1.13 7.98 -1.91
C VAL A 76 0.04 7.05 -2.27
N LEU A 77 -0.13 6.24 -3.32
CA LEU A 77 0.91 5.33 -3.78
C LEU A 77 2.17 6.08 -4.23
N GLN A 78 2.01 7.17 -4.97
CA GLN A 78 3.11 8.02 -5.40
C GLN A 78 3.86 8.61 -4.20
N ARG A 79 3.18 9.03 -3.13
CA ARG A 79 3.83 9.52 -1.90
C ARG A 79 4.67 8.46 -1.21
N PHE A 80 4.21 7.21 -1.23
CA PHE A 80 5.02 6.09 -0.74
C PHE A 80 6.23 5.84 -1.63
N ASP A 81 6.08 5.83 -2.95
CA ASP A 81 7.21 5.71 -3.89
C ASP A 81 8.26 6.80 -3.62
N GLU A 82 7.85 8.08 -3.58
CA GLU A 82 8.74 9.21 -3.26
C GLU A 82 9.42 9.05 -1.89
N HIS A 83 8.73 8.47 -0.91
CA HIS A 83 9.27 8.27 0.43
C HIS A 83 10.38 7.21 0.42
N PHE A 84 10.12 6.05 -0.18
CA PHE A 84 11.03 4.90 -0.13
C PHE A 84 12.17 4.99 -1.16
N GLU A 85 11.96 5.65 -2.31
CA GLU A 85 13.03 5.94 -3.29
C GLU A 85 14.06 6.96 -2.80
N ARG A 86 13.75 7.68 -1.71
CA ARG A 86 14.66 8.68 -1.11
C ARG A 86 15.70 8.07 -0.15
N PHE A 87 15.55 6.80 0.22
CA PHE A 87 16.47 6.07 1.08
C PHE A 87 17.43 5.21 0.25
#